data_AF-A0A835VEJ5-F1
#
_entry.id   AF-A0A835VEJ5-F1
#
_cell.length_a   1.000
_cell.length_b   1.000
_cell.length_c   1.000
_cell.angle_alpha   90.00
_cell.angle_beta   90.00
_cell.angle_gamma   90.00
#
_symmetry.space_group_name_H-M   'P 1'
#
loop_
_entity.id
_entity.type
_entity.pdbx_description
1 polymer ?
#
loop_
_entity_poly.entity_id
_entity_poly.type
_entity_poly.pdbx_seq_one_letter_code
_entity_poly.pdbx_strand_id
1 'polypeptide(L)'
;MAKARHDWLVEVLQLSGHITQPEIAIRILAKVRLVKLGGLPFSELEKLKSYVLNVRLEGMWWSVLLEIVATLSVAEVSTRRRWLLDAFEICCIAEFPSTAMRFIGLLSGSCCKYMPLLILDPDSVLLDLPLTLPSLLSSGSWSSIAESCVGKLWLCTERICAWATTSSTATKGSLQESNHIHESEATASSNLARVMHRTCVTLKDYLPLDKRLGLANIEVP
;
A
#
# COMPACT_ATOMS: atom_id res chain seq x y z
N MET A 1 33.93 20.46 3.98
CA MET A 1 33.43 19.74 5.17
C MET A 1 31.99 19.24 5.04
N ALA A 2 31.07 19.96 4.40
CA ALA A 2 29.67 19.51 4.22
C ALA A 2 29.54 18.20 3.40
N LYS A 3 30.35 18.04 2.34
CA LYS A 3 30.34 16.85 1.48
C LYS A 3 30.68 15.56 2.23
N ALA A 4 31.77 15.54 3.00
CA ALA A 4 32.17 14.38 3.80
C ALA A 4 31.12 13.98 4.87
N ARG A 5 30.39 14.96 5.43
CA ARG A 5 29.28 14.68 6.37
C ARG A 5 28.06 14.09 5.67
N HIS A 6 27.77 14.56 4.45
CA HIS A 6 26.70 14.01 3.63
C HIS A 6 27.03 12.58 3.19
N ASP A 7 28.26 12.34 2.72
CA ASP A 7 28.73 11.03 2.28
C ASP A 7 28.69 10.00 3.44
N TRP A 8 29.18 10.38 4.63
CA TRP A 8 29.09 9.54 5.84
C TRP A 8 27.64 9.22 6.22
N LEU A 9 26.75 10.21 6.13
CA LEU A 9 25.34 10.03 6.48
C LEU A 9 24.63 9.11 5.48
N VAL A 10 24.97 9.20 4.19
CA VAL A 10 24.46 8.28 3.16
C VAL A 10 24.95 6.85 3.42
N GLU A 11 26.22 6.67 3.82
CA GLU A 11 26.79 5.36 4.19
C GLU A 11 26.08 4.75 5.40
N VAL A 12 25.86 5.51 6.48
CA VAL A 12 25.16 5.02 7.69
C VAL A 12 23.72 4.61 7.39
N LEU A 13 23.07 5.29 6.45
CA LEU A 13 21.69 4.99 6.05
C LEU A 13 21.58 3.83 5.05
N GLN A 14 22.69 3.21 4.62
CA GLN A 14 22.63 2.01 3.79
C GLN A 14 22.02 0.83 4.58
N LEU A 15 21.25 0.01 3.88
CA LEU A 15 20.61 -1.19 4.42
C LEU A 15 21.49 -2.42 4.14
N SER A 16 22.76 -2.39 4.58
CA SER A 16 23.72 -3.48 4.37
C SER A 16 24.16 -4.11 5.71
N GLY A 17 24.14 -5.45 5.79
CA GLY A 17 24.59 -6.23 6.94
C GLY A 17 23.48 -6.97 7.69
N HIS A 18 23.82 -7.59 8.83
CA HIS A 18 22.89 -8.29 9.73
C HIS A 18 22.13 -7.27 10.60
N ILE A 19 21.29 -6.46 9.98
CA ILE A 19 20.53 -5.40 10.65
C ILE A 19 19.17 -5.95 11.08
N THR A 20 18.77 -5.67 12.32
CA THR A 20 17.45 -6.06 12.84
C THR A 20 16.33 -5.23 12.20
N GLN A 21 15.11 -5.79 12.06
CA GLN A 21 13.96 -5.05 11.51
C GLN A 21 13.70 -3.66 12.15
N PRO A 22 13.81 -3.48 13.48
CA PRO A 22 13.64 -2.17 14.13
C PRO A 22 14.68 -1.14 13.68
N GLU A 23 15.94 -1.54 13.53
CA GLU A 23 17.00 -0.66 13.04
C GLU A 23 16.77 -0.25 11.59
N ILE A 24 16.28 -1.17 10.76
CA ILE A 24 15.91 -0.87 9.37
C ILE A 24 14.78 0.18 9.36
N ALA A 25 13.75 0.00 10.18
CA ALA A 25 12.65 0.96 10.30
C ALA A 25 13.15 2.36 10.70
N ILE A 26 14.07 2.44 11.66
CA ILE A 26 14.68 3.71 12.10
C ILE A 26 15.47 4.38 10.97
N ARG A 27 16.29 3.61 10.23
CA ARG A 27 17.07 4.16 9.10
C ARG A 27 16.16 4.66 7.99
N ILE A 28 15.10 3.93 7.67
CA ILE A 28 14.10 4.38 6.69
C ILE A 28 13.41 5.64 7.20
N LEU A 29 12.96 5.68 8.46
CA LEU A 29 12.33 6.87 9.03
C LEU A 29 13.24 8.11 8.97
N ALA A 30 14.54 7.93 9.26
CA ALA A 30 15.53 8.99 9.12
C ALA A 30 15.67 9.47 7.66
N LYS A 31 15.75 8.54 6.69
CA LYS A 31 15.77 8.89 5.25
C LYS A 31 14.53 9.67 4.84
N VAL A 32 13.34 9.22 5.25
CA VAL A 32 12.06 9.86 4.92
C VAL A 32 12.04 11.30 5.45
N ARG A 33 12.44 11.51 6.70
CA ARG A 33 12.52 12.85 7.31
C ARG A 33 13.53 13.75 6.62
N LEU A 34 14.67 13.21 6.22
CA LEU A 34 15.66 13.96 5.45
C LEU A 34 15.14 14.39 4.09
N VAL A 35 14.38 13.53 3.39
CA VAL A 35 13.73 13.92 2.14
C VAL A 35 12.70 15.03 2.39
N LYS A 36 11.87 14.89 3.43
CA LYS A 36 10.87 15.91 3.82
C LYS A 36 11.50 17.27 4.09
N LEU A 37 12.68 17.29 4.70
CA LEU A 37 13.45 18.51 4.99
C LEU A 37 14.29 19.01 3.80
N GLY A 38 14.23 18.35 2.64
CA GLY A 38 15.00 18.71 1.44
C GLY A 38 16.49 18.31 1.49
N GLY A 39 16.90 17.51 2.48
CA GLY A 39 18.26 17.02 2.63
C GLY A 39 18.62 15.83 1.71
N LEU A 40 17.61 15.15 1.16
CA LEU A 40 17.74 14.07 0.19
C LEU A 40 16.69 14.21 -0.93
N PRO A 41 16.96 13.74 -2.16
CA PRO A 41 15.98 13.77 -3.23
C PRO A 41 14.88 12.74 -3.02
N PHE A 42 13.68 13.00 -3.54
CA PHE A 42 12.54 12.06 -3.50
C PHE A 42 12.83 10.71 -4.17
N SER A 43 13.78 10.64 -5.10
CA SER A 43 14.22 9.39 -5.73
C SER A 43 14.76 8.37 -4.73
N GLU A 44 15.27 8.80 -3.56
CA GLU A 44 15.68 7.88 -2.50
C GLU A 44 14.50 7.14 -1.87
N LEU A 45 13.34 7.78 -1.75
CA LEU A 45 12.12 7.10 -1.30
C LEU A 45 11.61 6.12 -2.37
N GLU A 46 11.73 6.46 -3.65
CA GLU A 46 11.26 5.59 -4.74
C GLU A 46 11.99 4.23 -4.73
N LYS A 47 13.29 4.22 -4.41
CA LYS A 47 14.08 2.98 -4.27
C LYS A 47 13.61 2.06 -3.14
N LEU A 48 12.89 2.60 -2.15
CA LEU A 48 12.45 1.88 -0.96
C LEU A 48 11.02 1.34 -1.07
N LYS A 49 10.26 1.68 -2.13
CA LYS A 49 8.84 1.34 -2.27
C LYS A 49 8.54 -0.15 -2.10
N SER A 50 9.19 -0.99 -2.92
CA SER A 50 8.95 -2.44 -2.94
C SER A 50 9.24 -3.07 -1.58
N TYR A 51 10.31 -2.62 -0.91
CA TYR A 51 10.66 -3.12 0.41
C TYR A 51 9.69 -2.64 1.49
N VAL A 52 9.41 -1.33 1.57
CA VAL A 52 8.55 -0.76 2.60
C VAL A 52 7.12 -1.33 2.54
N LEU A 53 6.60 -1.53 1.32
CA LEU A 53 5.24 -1.98 1.10
C LEU A 53 5.08 -3.51 1.12
N ASN A 54 6.17 -4.26 1.18
CA ASN A 54 6.17 -5.73 1.24
C ASN A 54 6.93 -6.26 2.47
N VAL A 55 6.71 -5.65 3.62
CA VAL A 55 7.22 -6.11 4.92
C VAL A 55 6.03 -6.24 5.86
N ARG A 56 6.08 -7.24 6.75
CA ARG A 56 5.08 -7.44 7.79
C ARG A 56 4.92 -6.18 8.65
N LEU A 57 3.67 -5.75 8.85
CA LEU A 57 3.38 -4.56 9.64
C LEU A 57 3.52 -4.84 11.14
N GLU A 58 4.73 -4.72 11.68
CA GLU A 58 5.04 -4.89 13.10
C GLU A 58 5.86 -3.73 13.66
N GLY A 59 5.74 -3.50 14.97
CA GLY A 59 6.50 -2.49 15.70
C GLY A 59 6.37 -1.09 15.09
N MET A 60 7.51 -0.49 14.72
CA MET A 60 7.57 0.90 14.22
C MET A 60 7.15 1.06 12.75
N TRP A 61 6.80 -0.03 12.04
CA TRP A 61 6.54 0.04 10.61
C TRP A 61 5.34 0.92 10.25
N TRP A 62 4.31 0.96 11.11
CA TRP A 62 3.18 1.88 10.93
C TRP A 62 3.63 3.35 10.93
N SER A 63 4.51 3.73 11.87
CA SER A 63 5.08 5.08 11.93
C SER A 63 5.91 5.41 10.69
N VAL A 64 6.57 4.43 10.07
CA VAL A 64 7.28 4.61 8.80
C VAL A 64 6.30 4.96 7.68
N LEU A 65 5.18 4.23 7.56
CA LEU A 65 4.15 4.52 6.56
C LEU A 65 3.53 5.91 6.76
N LEU A 66 3.22 6.28 8.01
CA LEU A 66 2.71 7.61 8.37
C LEU A 66 3.66 8.72 7.94
N GLU A 67 4.95 8.60 8.25
CA GLU A 67 5.93 9.61 7.86
C GLU A 67 6.13 9.68 6.34
N ILE A 68 6.08 8.55 5.62
CA ILE A 68 6.14 8.54 4.16
C ILE A 68 4.95 9.31 3.58
N VAL A 69 3.73 9.04 4.03
CA VAL A 69 2.55 9.74 3.53
C VAL A 69 2.57 11.22 3.92
N ALA A 70 3.02 11.56 5.13
CA ALA A 70 3.25 12.95 5.52
C ALA A 70 4.27 13.64 4.61
N THR A 71 5.32 12.93 4.19
CA THR A 71 6.32 13.44 3.24
C THR A 71 5.75 13.56 1.83
N LEU A 72 4.87 12.65 1.41
CA LEU A 72 4.18 12.73 0.13
C LEU A 72 3.14 13.85 0.06
N SER A 73 2.60 14.28 1.21
CA SER A 73 1.62 15.37 1.26
C SER A 73 2.17 16.71 0.74
N VAL A 74 3.49 16.93 0.89
CA VAL A 74 4.19 18.11 0.37
C VAL A 74 4.71 17.91 -1.06
N ALA A 75 4.57 16.71 -1.61
CA ALA A 75 5.01 16.39 -2.97
C ALA A 75 3.98 16.76 -4.03
N GLU A 76 4.45 16.89 -5.26
CA GLU A 76 3.60 17.08 -6.43
C GLU A 76 2.53 15.96 -6.55
N VAL A 77 1.38 16.32 -7.11
CA VAL A 77 0.28 15.38 -7.32
C VAL A 77 0.70 14.23 -8.25
N SER A 78 1.56 14.51 -9.24
CA SER A 78 2.16 13.51 -10.15
C SER A 78 2.89 12.40 -9.38
N THR A 79 3.73 12.78 -8.42
CA THR A 79 4.46 11.86 -7.55
C THR A 79 3.51 11.04 -6.70
N ARG A 80 2.52 11.67 -6.05
CA ARG A 80 1.52 10.96 -5.24
C ARG A 80 0.70 9.95 -6.04
N ARG A 81 0.28 10.32 -7.25
CA ARG A 81 -0.40 9.42 -8.19
C ARG A 81 0.45 8.20 -8.53
N ARG A 82 1.74 8.41 -8.82
CA ARG A 82 2.68 7.31 -9.09
C ARG A 82 2.83 6.39 -7.88
N TRP A 83 2.99 6.96 -6.68
CA TRP A 83 3.04 6.18 -5.44
C TRP A 83 1.79 5.34 -5.20
N LEU A 84 0.60 5.88 -5.50
CA LEU A 84 -0.64 5.11 -5.41
C LEU A 84 -0.66 3.94 -6.41
N LEU A 85 -0.27 4.19 -7.67
CA LEU A 85 -0.23 3.17 -8.72
C LEU A 85 0.80 2.07 -8.43
N ASP A 86 1.98 2.45 -7.96
CA ASP A 86 3.05 1.51 -7.59
C ASP A 86 2.64 0.68 -6.37
N ALA A 87 1.94 1.27 -5.40
CA ALA A 87 1.44 0.56 -4.24
C ALA A 87 0.42 -0.52 -4.63
N PHE A 88 -0.45 -0.25 -5.61
CA PHE A 88 -1.34 -1.29 -6.17
C PHE A 88 -0.55 -2.39 -6.89
N GLU A 89 0.45 -2.04 -7.70
CA GLU A 89 1.29 -3.03 -8.36
C GLU A 89 2.00 -3.93 -7.36
N ILE A 90 2.61 -3.34 -6.33
CA ILE A 90 3.27 -4.08 -5.26
C ILE A 90 2.26 -4.94 -4.51
N CYS A 91 1.07 -4.42 -4.17
CA CYS A 91 0.02 -5.20 -3.51
C CYS A 91 -0.35 -6.48 -4.30
N CYS A 92 -0.35 -6.41 -5.63
CA CYS A 92 -0.70 -7.54 -6.48
C CYS A 92 0.37 -8.64 -6.51
N ILE A 93 1.61 -8.37 -6.09
CA ILE A 93 2.71 -9.36 -6.03
C ILE A 93 3.33 -9.53 -4.65
N ALA A 94 2.94 -8.71 -3.67
CA ALA A 94 3.50 -8.70 -2.32
C ALA A 94 3.19 -10.00 -1.58
N GLU A 95 4.15 -10.42 -0.76
CA GLU A 95 4.02 -11.47 0.24
C GLU A 95 3.18 -10.98 1.45
N PHE A 96 3.26 -9.69 1.77
CA PHE A 96 2.49 -9.00 2.82
C PHE A 96 1.57 -7.93 2.21
N PRO A 97 0.52 -8.32 1.45
CA PRO A 97 -0.34 -7.36 0.75
C PRO A 97 -1.09 -6.42 1.69
N SER A 98 -1.28 -6.80 2.96
CA SER A 98 -1.97 -5.97 3.95
C SER A 98 -1.22 -4.68 4.27
N THR A 99 0.12 -4.69 4.21
CA THR A 99 0.95 -3.49 4.38
C THR A 99 0.75 -2.52 3.22
N ALA A 100 0.79 -3.02 1.99
CA ALA A 100 0.52 -2.22 0.79
C ALA A 100 -0.91 -1.65 0.80
N MET A 101 -1.91 -2.46 1.17
CA MET A 101 -3.30 -2.01 1.28
C MET A 101 -3.49 -0.90 2.32
N ARG A 102 -2.86 -1.03 3.49
CA ARG A 102 -2.92 0.01 4.53
C ARG A 102 -2.26 1.31 4.07
N PHE A 103 -1.15 1.21 3.34
CA PHE A 103 -0.53 2.39 2.72
C PHE A 103 -1.44 3.05 1.68
N ILE A 104 -2.13 2.27 0.85
CA ILE A 104 -3.11 2.78 -0.13
C ILE A 104 -4.24 3.52 0.57
N GLY A 105 -4.81 2.94 1.64
CA GLY A 105 -5.83 3.59 2.45
C GLY A 105 -5.31 4.88 3.10
N LEU A 106 -4.10 4.84 3.64
CA LEU A 106 -3.46 5.99 4.28
C LEU A 106 -3.24 7.15 3.30
N LEU A 107 -2.69 6.86 2.12
CA LEU A 107 -2.47 7.85 1.08
C LEU A 107 -3.80 8.41 0.56
N SER A 108 -4.81 7.54 0.37
CA SER A 108 -6.14 7.95 -0.09
C SER A 108 -6.85 8.83 0.93
N GLY A 109 -6.83 8.44 2.21
CA GLY A 109 -7.36 9.23 3.31
C GLY A 109 -6.70 10.60 3.40
N SER A 110 -5.37 10.67 3.30
CA SER A 110 -4.60 11.92 3.39
C SER A 110 -4.80 12.88 2.20
N CYS A 111 -5.35 12.40 1.08
CA CYS A 111 -5.55 13.21 -0.12
C CYS A 111 -7.03 13.41 -0.46
N CYS A 112 -7.95 12.81 0.30
CA CYS A 112 -9.38 12.98 0.13
C CYS A 112 -9.94 14.10 1.04
N LYS A 113 -11.21 14.45 0.85
CA LYS A 113 -11.89 15.54 1.59
C LYS A 113 -11.98 15.31 3.11
N TYR A 114 -11.81 14.08 3.59
CA TYR A 114 -11.96 13.69 5.01
C TYR A 114 -10.64 13.74 5.82
N MET A 115 -9.64 14.41 5.26
CA MET A 115 -8.19 14.41 5.55
C MET A 115 -7.69 14.29 7.01
N PRO A 116 -8.28 14.92 8.06
CA PRO A 116 -7.69 14.87 9.41
C PRO A 116 -8.28 13.82 10.37
N LEU A 117 -9.42 13.19 10.06
CA LEU A 117 -10.22 12.50 11.09
C LEU A 117 -10.05 10.97 11.16
N LEU A 118 -9.40 10.33 10.18
CA LEU A 118 -9.50 8.86 9.99
C LEU A 118 -8.17 8.09 10.11
N ILE A 119 -7.08 8.73 10.54
CA ILE A 119 -5.73 8.25 10.18
C ILE A 119 -4.79 8.14 11.39
N LEU A 120 -5.13 7.27 12.33
CA LEU A 120 -4.19 6.87 13.39
C LEU A 120 -4.09 5.35 13.53
N ASP A 121 -5.17 4.63 13.24
CA ASP A 121 -5.26 3.19 13.43
C ASP A 121 -5.16 2.42 12.09
N PRO A 122 -4.29 1.40 11.98
CA PRO A 122 -4.09 0.64 10.74
C PRO A 122 -5.34 -0.04 10.20
N ASP A 123 -6.23 -0.52 11.06
CA ASP A 123 -7.42 -1.28 10.65
C ASP A 123 -8.56 -0.35 10.23
N SER A 124 -8.71 0.77 10.95
CA SER A 124 -9.64 1.85 10.57
C SER A 124 -9.35 2.36 9.15
N VAL A 125 -8.08 2.57 8.83
CA VAL A 125 -7.64 3.00 7.49
C VAL A 125 -8.05 2.01 6.39
N LEU A 126 -8.05 0.71 6.67
CA LEU A 126 -8.54 -0.30 5.72
C LEU A 126 -10.07 -0.24 5.59
N LEU A 127 -10.79 -0.14 6.71
CA LEU A 127 -12.25 -0.09 6.71
C LEU A 127 -12.79 1.15 5.99
N ASP A 128 -12.06 2.26 6.02
CA ASP A 128 -12.40 3.51 5.34
C ASP A 128 -11.99 3.54 3.86
N LEU A 129 -11.22 2.56 3.38
CA LEU A 129 -10.77 2.51 1.99
C LEU A 129 -11.92 2.57 0.95
N PRO A 130 -13.06 1.86 1.14
CA PRO A 130 -14.21 1.95 0.23
C PRO A 130 -14.86 3.34 0.17
N LEU A 131 -14.55 4.25 1.08
CA LEU A 131 -15.04 5.63 1.10
C LEU A 131 -13.97 6.62 0.63
N THR A 132 -12.74 6.48 1.13
CA THR A 132 -11.65 7.41 0.88
C THR A 132 -11.11 7.32 -0.54
N LEU A 133 -10.93 6.11 -1.08
CA LEU A 133 -10.40 5.91 -2.43
C LEU A 133 -11.34 6.42 -3.53
N PRO A 134 -12.66 6.14 -3.52
CA PRO A 134 -13.57 6.71 -4.51
C PRO A 134 -13.68 8.23 -4.43
N SER A 135 -13.69 8.79 -3.21
CA SER A 135 -13.67 10.23 -2.99
C SER A 135 -12.43 10.87 -3.59
N LEU A 136 -11.27 10.22 -3.42
CA LEU A 136 -10.01 10.64 -4.04
C LEU A 136 -10.10 10.61 -5.57
N LEU A 137 -10.46 9.46 -6.16
CA LEU A 137 -10.46 9.26 -7.60
C LEU A 137 -11.48 10.13 -8.34
N SER A 138 -12.58 10.50 -7.67
CA SER A 138 -13.59 11.41 -8.21
C SER A 138 -13.12 12.87 -8.24
N SER A 139 -12.03 13.21 -7.54
CA SER A 139 -11.46 14.55 -7.63
C SER A 139 -10.75 14.76 -8.97
N GLY A 140 -10.91 15.96 -9.56
CA GLY A 140 -10.41 16.24 -10.91
C GLY A 140 -8.91 15.99 -11.08
N SER A 141 -8.12 16.19 -10.04
CA SER A 141 -6.69 15.92 -10.02
C SER A 141 -6.33 14.44 -9.82
N TRP A 142 -7.27 13.50 -9.81
CA TRP A 142 -6.96 12.06 -9.70
C TRP A 142 -7.72 11.22 -10.73
N SER A 143 -8.76 11.78 -11.35
CA SER A 143 -9.55 11.14 -12.42
C SER A 143 -8.70 10.49 -13.53
N SER A 144 -7.57 11.10 -13.92
CA SER A 144 -6.71 10.60 -15.00
C SER A 144 -6.08 9.23 -14.74
N ILE A 145 -6.00 8.79 -13.48
CA ILE A 145 -5.46 7.47 -13.11
C ILE A 145 -6.53 6.51 -12.60
N ALA A 146 -7.79 6.94 -12.52
CA ALA A 146 -8.87 6.18 -11.88
C ALA A 146 -9.07 4.80 -12.51
N GLU A 147 -9.15 4.72 -13.84
CA GLU A 147 -9.32 3.45 -14.56
C GLU A 147 -8.14 2.49 -14.33
N SER A 148 -6.90 3.01 -14.36
CA SER A 148 -5.70 2.20 -14.11
C SER A 148 -5.65 1.68 -12.67
N CYS A 149 -5.96 2.55 -11.69
CA CYS A 149 -6.04 2.17 -10.29
C CYS A 149 -7.09 1.08 -10.06
N VAL A 150 -8.29 1.25 -10.62
CA VAL A 150 -9.40 0.32 -10.45
C VAL A 150 -9.11 -1.02 -11.14
N GLY A 151 -8.46 -1.00 -12.30
CA GLY A 151 -7.99 -2.21 -12.97
C GLY A 151 -6.99 -3.02 -12.15
N LYS A 152 -6.04 -2.36 -11.48
CA LYS A 152 -5.08 -3.03 -10.58
C LYS A 152 -5.72 -3.48 -9.27
N LEU A 153 -6.59 -2.65 -8.68
CA LEU A 153 -7.37 -3.00 -7.50
C LEU A 153 -8.17 -4.30 -7.72
N TRP A 154 -8.78 -4.45 -8.90
CA TRP A 154 -9.46 -5.68 -9.29
C TRP A 154 -8.53 -6.90 -9.27
N LEU A 155 -7.37 -6.83 -9.94
CA LEU A 155 -6.41 -7.94 -9.97
C LEU A 155 -5.94 -8.34 -8.57
N CYS A 156 -5.68 -7.35 -7.72
CA CYS A 156 -5.27 -7.60 -6.35
C CYS A 156 -6.45 -8.21 -5.53
N THR A 157 -7.69 -7.82 -5.82
CA THR A 157 -8.91 -8.39 -5.19
C THR A 157 -9.07 -9.85 -5.56
N GLU A 158 -8.93 -10.21 -6.84
CA GLU A 158 -8.99 -11.60 -7.29
C GLU A 158 -7.94 -12.46 -6.58
N ARG A 159 -6.71 -11.97 -6.49
CA ARG A 159 -5.62 -12.68 -5.79
C ARG A 159 -5.93 -12.89 -4.30
N ILE A 160 -6.37 -11.84 -3.59
CA ILE A 160 -6.65 -11.94 -2.15
C ILE A 160 -7.88 -12.81 -1.88
N CYS A 161 -8.94 -12.70 -2.68
CA CYS A 161 -10.12 -13.56 -2.55
C CYS A 161 -9.78 -15.02 -2.81
N ALA A 162 -9.04 -15.35 -3.88
CA ALA A 162 -8.61 -16.71 -4.18
C ALA A 162 -7.71 -17.31 -3.07
N TRP A 163 -6.87 -16.48 -2.47
CA TRP A 163 -6.05 -16.91 -1.34
C TRP A 163 -6.86 -17.06 -0.03
N ALA A 164 -7.84 -16.19 0.22
CA ALA A 164 -8.71 -16.29 1.40
C ALA A 164 -9.59 -17.55 1.35
N THR A 165 -10.11 -17.92 0.17
CA THR A 165 -10.89 -19.16 0.00
C THR A 165 -10.03 -20.40 0.22
N THR A 166 -8.83 -20.46 -0.38
CA THR A 166 -7.89 -21.58 -0.19
C THR A 166 -7.35 -21.69 1.24
N SER A 167 -7.23 -20.57 1.97
CA SER A 167 -6.85 -20.59 3.39
C SER A 167 -7.97 -21.11 4.29
N SER A 168 -9.23 -20.94 3.90
CA SER A 168 -10.40 -21.43 4.65
C SER A 168 -10.69 -22.92 4.43
N THR A 169 -10.41 -23.42 3.22
CA THR A 169 -10.57 -24.83 2.87
C THR A 169 -9.22 -25.53 2.97
N ALA A 170 -9.00 -26.33 4.02
CA ALA A 170 -7.73 -26.99 4.36
C ALA A 170 -7.20 -28.03 3.34
N THR A 171 -7.39 -27.82 2.04
CA THR A 171 -6.84 -28.65 0.96
C THR A 171 -5.55 -27.99 0.47
N LYS A 172 -4.42 -28.40 1.06
CA LYS A 172 -3.06 -28.12 0.54
C LYS A 172 -2.87 -28.86 -0.79
N GLY A 173 -3.53 -28.37 -1.85
CA GLY A 173 -3.44 -28.88 -3.21
C GLY A 173 -2.77 -27.86 -4.11
N SER A 174 -1.45 -28.03 -4.33
CA SER A 174 -0.70 -27.65 -5.53
C SER A 174 -1.32 -26.56 -6.45
N LEU A 175 -1.29 -25.29 -6.04
CA LEU A 175 -1.58 -24.17 -6.95
C LEU A 175 -0.59 -23.01 -6.72
N GLN A 176 0.39 -22.98 -7.63
CA GLN A 176 1.23 -21.86 -8.11
C GLN A 176 1.99 -21.00 -7.08
N GLU A 177 3.32 -21.11 -7.14
CA GLU A 177 4.33 -20.25 -6.52
C GLU A 177 4.13 -18.74 -6.79
N SER A 178 3.32 -18.35 -7.78
CA SER A 178 3.04 -16.95 -8.14
C SER A 178 2.04 -16.23 -7.22
N ASN A 179 1.35 -16.94 -6.32
CA ASN A 179 0.35 -16.37 -5.41
C ASN A 179 0.77 -16.42 -3.92
N HIS A 180 2.06 -16.60 -3.64
CA HIS A 180 2.54 -16.76 -2.26
C HIS A 180 2.25 -15.52 -1.41
N ILE A 181 1.26 -15.62 -0.53
CA ILE A 181 0.97 -14.68 0.57
C ILE A 181 1.38 -15.38 1.85
N HIS A 182 2.12 -14.70 2.72
CA HIS A 182 2.67 -15.29 3.94
C HIS A 182 1.55 -15.74 4.89
N GLU A 183 1.72 -16.89 5.55
CA GLU A 183 0.70 -17.49 6.43
C GLU A 183 0.25 -16.56 7.57
N SER A 184 1.11 -15.64 8.01
CA SER A 184 0.76 -14.65 9.05
C SER A 184 -0.39 -13.72 8.66
N GLU A 185 -0.68 -13.58 7.37
CA GLU A 185 -1.79 -12.78 6.85
C GLU A 185 -3.13 -13.52 7.01
N ALA A 186 -3.13 -14.83 7.29
CA ALA A 186 -4.35 -15.66 7.28
C ALA A 186 -5.41 -15.13 8.24
N THR A 187 -5.00 -14.53 9.34
CA THR A 187 -5.88 -13.89 10.34
C THR A 187 -6.61 -12.66 9.79
N ALA A 188 -6.01 -11.93 8.85
CA ALA A 188 -6.58 -10.74 8.23
C ALA A 188 -7.26 -11.03 6.87
N SER A 189 -7.11 -12.26 6.35
CA SER A 189 -7.54 -12.66 5.00
C SER A 189 -8.98 -12.29 4.64
N SER A 190 -9.94 -12.67 5.49
CA SER A 190 -11.37 -12.41 5.27
C SER A 190 -11.71 -10.92 5.32
N ASN A 191 -11.10 -10.18 6.24
CA ASN A 191 -11.28 -8.74 6.36
C ASN A 191 -10.69 -8.00 5.15
N LEU A 192 -9.49 -8.39 4.70
CA LEU A 192 -8.86 -7.83 3.51
C LEU A 192 -9.70 -8.10 2.27
N ALA A 193 -10.10 -9.35 2.04
CA ALA A 193 -10.96 -9.73 0.91
C ALA A 193 -12.27 -8.91 0.90
N ARG A 194 -12.92 -8.77 2.06
CA ARG A 194 -14.16 -7.99 2.20
C ARG A 194 -13.98 -6.51 1.92
N VAL A 195 -12.90 -5.90 2.43
CA VAL A 195 -12.58 -4.48 2.17
C VAL A 195 -12.30 -4.27 0.69
N MET A 196 -11.52 -5.15 0.06
CA MET A 196 -11.21 -5.05 -1.37
C MET A 196 -12.45 -5.17 -2.24
N HIS A 197 -13.28 -6.18 -1.96
CA HIS A 197 -14.53 -6.38 -2.68
C HIS A 197 -15.45 -5.16 -2.55
N ARG A 198 -15.67 -4.65 -1.33
CA ARG A 198 -16.47 -3.44 -1.10
C ARG A 198 -15.91 -2.23 -1.85
N THR A 199 -14.59 -2.06 -1.85
CA THR A 199 -13.93 -0.96 -2.56
C THR A 199 -14.15 -1.07 -4.07
N CYS A 200 -14.04 -2.28 -4.65
CA CYS A 200 -14.35 -2.52 -6.05
C CYS A 200 -15.82 -2.27 -6.39
N VAL A 201 -16.75 -2.65 -5.51
CA VAL A 201 -18.19 -2.39 -5.68
C VAL A 201 -18.49 -0.89 -5.72
N THR A 202 -17.87 -0.10 -4.83
CA THR A 202 -18.03 1.36 -4.86
C THR A 202 -17.44 1.99 -6.12
N LEU A 203 -16.39 1.38 -6.69
CA LEU A 203 -15.70 1.84 -7.90
C LEU A 203 -16.21 1.17 -9.19
N LYS A 204 -17.35 0.49 -9.15
CA LYS A 204 -17.91 -0.25 -10.28
C LYS A 204 -18.02 0.57 -11.57
N ASP A 205 -18.25 1.86 -11.45
CA ASP A 205 -18.45 2.77 -12.59
C ASP A 205 -17.17 2.96 -13.42
N TYR A 206 -16.00 2.70 -12.84
CA TYR A 206 -14.70 2.73 -13.52
C TYR A 206 -14.26 1.35 -14.06
N LEU A 207 -14.99 0.27 -13.75
CA LEU A 207 -14.70 -1.07 -14.27
C LEU A 207 -15.37 -1.30 -15.63
N PRO A 208 -14.73 -2.05 -16.55
CA PRO A 208 -15.39 -2.54 -17.76
C PRO A 208 -16.53 -3.51 -17.41
N LEU A 209 -17.52 -3.61 -18.31
CA LEU A 209 -18.77 -4.34 -18.08
C LEU A 209 -18.55 -5.80 -17.63
N ASP A 210 -17.60 -6.49 -18.25
CA ASP A 210 -17.28 -7.90 -17.96
C ASP A 210 -16.84 -8.09 -16.50
N LYS A 211 -16.05 -7.15 -15.97
CA LYS A 211 -15.58 -7.18 -14.57
C LYS A 211 -16.68 -6.78 -13.58
N ARG A 212 -17.65 -5.96 -14.00
CA ARG A 212 -18.83 -5.63 -13.17
C ARG A 212 -19.70 -6.86 -12.93
N LEU A 213 -19.82 -7.73 -13.94
CA LEU A 213 -20.52 -9.02 -13.80
C LEU A 213 -19.71 -9.98 -12.90
N GLY A 214 -18.38 -9.98 -13.04
CA GLY A 214 -17.48 -10.74 -12.17
C GLY A 214 -17.59 -10.38 -10.68
N LEU A 215 -17.84 -9.11 -10.33
CA LEU A 215 -18.00 -8.69 -8.93
C LEU A 215 -19.11 -9.42 -8.16
N ALA A 216 -20.19 -9.81 -8.86
CA ALA A 216 -21.29 -10.56 -8.28
C ALA A 216 -20.95 -12.05 -8.07
N ASN A 217 -19.96 -12.57 -8.79
CA ASN A 217 -19.54 -13.97 -8.76
C ASN A 217 -18.34 -14.23 -7.84
N ILE A 218 -17.63 -13.19 -7.38
CA ILE A 218 -16.57 -13.37 -6.38
C ILE A 218 -17.23 -13.69 -5.04
N GLU A 219 -17.06 -14.93 -4.57
CA GLU A 219 -17.46 -15.35 -3.24
C GLU A 219 -16.58 -14.62 -2.21
N VAL A 220 -17.19 -13.72 -1.44
CA VAL A 220 -16.52 -13.04 -0.32
C VAL A 220 -16.68 -13.91 0.94
N PRO A 221 -15.58 -14.31 1.59
CA PRO A 221 -15.64 -15.05 2.86
C PRO A 221 -16.10 -14.21 4.07
#